data_AF-M4Q0H6-F1
#
_entry.id   AF-M4Q0H6-F1
#
_cell.length_a   1.000
_cell.length_b   1.000
_cell.length_c   1.000
_cell.angle_alpha   90.00
_cell.angle_beta   90.00
_cell.angle_gamma   90.00
#
_symmetry.space_group_name_H-M   'P 1'
#
loop_
_entity.id
_entity.type
_entity.pdbx_description
1 polymer ?
#
loop_
_entity_poly.entity_id
_entity_poly.type
_entity_poly.pdbx_seq_one_letter_code
_entity_poly.pdbx_strand_id
1 'polypeptide(L)'
;VGPMRWDNQLAAFALDYANGQRNRCPNLVHSGGPYGENLAAGTGDFSGRQAVDMWVAERRFYDYGSNSCRGGVCGHYTQVVWRNSDRLGCARVRC
;
A
#
# COMPACT_ATOMS: atom_id res chain seq x y z
N VAL A 1 -16.32 0.79 -7.11
CA VAL A 1 -14.94 1.33 -7.28
C VAL A 1 -14.53 0.98 -8.70
N GLY A 2 -13.96 1.93 -9.46
CA GLY A 2 -13.53 1.70 -10.85
C GLY A 2 -12.12 1.09 -10.93
N PRO A 3 -11.68 0.62 -12.10
CA PRO A 3 -10.31 0.14 -12.28
C PRO A 3 -9.30 1.30 -12.18
N MET A 4 -8.11 1.02 -11.67
CA MET A 4 -6.99 1.96 -11.63
C MET A 4 -6.13 1.84 -12.89
N ARG A 5 -5.42 2.92 -13.25
CA ARG A 5 -4.44 2.95 -14.34
C ARG A 5 -3.03 3.01 -13.77
N TRP A 6 -2.11 2.33 -14.42
CA TRP A 6 -0.70 2.45 -14.06
C TRP A 6 -0.17 3.84 -14.40
N ASP A 7 0.59 4.44 -13.50
CA ASP A 7 1.26 5.72 -13.67
C ASP A 7 2.77 5.59 -13.41
N ASN A 8 3.57 5.86 -14.44
CA ASN A 8 5.01 5.72 -14.37
C ASN A 8 5.68 6.75 -13.44
N GLN A 9 5.08 7.92 -13.24
CA GLN A 9 5.60 8.93 -12.31
C GLN A 9 5.37 8.48 -10.86
N LEU A 10 4.21 7.90 -10.57
CA LEU A 10 3.95 7.28 -9.26
C LEU A 10 4.88 6.10 -9.00
N ALA A 11 5.15 5.27 -10.01
CA ALA A 11 6.06 4.14 -9.88
C ALA A 11 7.51 4.60 -9.63
N ALA A 12 7.94 5.66 -10.31
CA ALA A 12 9.25 6.27 -10.08
C ALA A 12 9.36 6.88 -8.68
N PHE A 13 8.32 7.59 -8.21
CA PHE A 13 8.25 8.09 -6.83
C PHE A 13 8.36 6.96 -5.80
N ALA A 14 7.57 5.89 -5.99
CA ALA A 14 7.61 4.73 -5.11
C ALA A 14 9.00 4.04 -5.09
N LEU A 15 9.67 3.97 -6.24
CA LEU A 15 11.00 3.38 -6.36
C LEU A 15 12.06 4.21 -5.64
N ASP A 16 12.06 5.53 -5.85
CA ASP A 16 12.97 6.45 -5.17
C ASP A 16 12.79 6.36 -3.64
N TYR A 17 11.54 6.43 -3.19
CA TYR A 17 11.22 6.30 -1.77
C TYR A 17 11.67 4.96 -1.19
N ALA A 18 11.30 3.85 -1.83
CA ALA A 18 11.68 2.52 -1.37
C ALA A 18 13.21 2.35 -1.29
N ASN A 19 13.96 2.86 -2.27
CA ASN A 19 15.43 2.85 -2.24
C ASN A 19 15.99 3.59 -1.01
N GLY A 20 15.42 4.74 -0.64
CA GLY A 20 15.80 5.47 0.57
C GLY A 20 15.49 4.75 1.89
N GLN A 21 14.57 3.79 1.88
CA GLN A 21 14.12 3.04 3.07
C GLN A 21 14.83 1.69 3.28
N ARG A 22 15.75 1.26 2.39
CA ARG A 22 16.38 -0.08 2.46
C ARG A 22 16.97 -0.44 3.82
N ASN A 23 17.64 0.51 4.47
CA ASN A 23 18.29 0.31 5.77
C ASN A 23 17.34 0.41 6.98
N ARG A 24 16.04 0.64 6.74
CA ARG A 24 15.03 0.83 7.79
C ARG A 24 14.11 -0.38 7.93
N CYS A 25 14.17 -1.36 7.04
CA CYS A 25 13.33 -2.55 7.13
C CYS A 25 13.53 -3.31 8.47
N PRO A 26 12.47 -3.80 9.13
CA PRO A 26 11.05 -3.72 8.74
C PRO A 26 10.31 -2.48 9.31
N ASN A 27 11.02 -1.48 9.83
CA ASN A 27 10.43 -0.26 10.38
C ASN A 27 9.97 0.67 9.25
N LEU A 28 8.77 0.41 8.74
CA LEU A 28 8.15 1.20 7.68
C LEU A 28 7.60 2.51 8.24
N VAL A 29 7.96 3.61 7.60
CA VAL A 29 7.47 4.96 7.89
C VAL A 29 6.87 5.49 6.61
N HIS A 30 5.75 6.20 6.69
CA HIS A 30 5.15 6.81 5.50
C HIS A 30 5.99 7.97 4.97
N SER A 31 5.98 8.17 3.65
CA SER A 31 6.77 9.23 3.01
C SER A 31 6.34 10.64 3.42
N GLY A 32 5.09 10.82 3.86
CA GLY A 32 4.49 12.14 4.06
C GLY A 32 4.33 12.93 2.75
N GLY A 33 4.49 12.24 1.61
CA GLY A 33 4.36 12.84 0.28
C GLY A 33 2.91 13.20 -0.07
N PRO A 34 2.68 13.75 -1.27
CA PRO A 34 1.37 14.24 -1.68
C PRO A 34 0.38 13.14 -2.10
N TYR A 35 0.79 11.87 -2.07
CA TYR A 35 0.01 10.74 -2.56
C TYR A 35 -0.50 9.86 -1.41
N GLY A 36 -1.61 9.15 -1.63
CA GLY A 36 -1.98 8.01 -0.80
C GLY A 36 -0.92 6.91 -0.92
N GLU A 37 -0.65 6.19 0.17
CA GLU A 37 0.48 5.26 0.25
C GLU A 37 0.15 4.05 1.12
N ASN A 38 0.51 2.86 0.64
CA ASN A 38 0.58 1.65 1.44
C ASN A 38 2.01 1.11 1.40
N LEU A 39 2.50 0.62 2.54
CA LEU A 39 3.83 0.04 2.67
C LEU A 39 3.72 -1.41 3.13
N ALA A 40 4.66 -2.24 2.70
CA ALA A 40 4.76 -3.63 3.13
C ALA A 40 6.22 -4.06 3.15
N ALA A 41 6.55 -4.90 4.12
CA ALA A 41 7.82 -5.61 4.23
C ALA A 41 7.54 -7.08 4.49
N GLY A 42 8.37 -7.95 3.92
CA GLY A 42 8.31 -9.38 4.11
C GLY A 42 9.69 -9.99 3.90
N THR A 43 9.83 -11.28 4.22
CA THR A 43 11.08 -12.03 4.06
C THR A 43 11.05 -12.90 2.81
N GLY A 44 12.22 -13.31 2.31
CA GLY A 44 12.34 -14.15 1.12
C GLY A 44 11.87 -13.46 -0.17
N ASP A 45 11.26 -14.21 -1.07
CA ASP A 45 10.73 -13.71 -2.34
C ASP A 45 9.37 -13.03 -2.20
N PHE A 46 9.26 -12.13 -1.21
CA PHE A 46 8.04 -11.36 -0.97
C PHE A 46 7.70 -10.51 -2.19
N SER A 47 6.54 -10.78 -2.79
CA SER A 47 6.08 -10.18 -4.04
C SER A 47 5.10 -9.03 -3.82
N GLY A 48 4.97 -8.15 -4.81
CA GLY A 48 3.96 -7.10 -4.78
C GLY A 48 2.52 -7.65 -4.68
N ARG A 49 2.26 -8.83 -5.27
CA ARG A 49 0.97 -9.51 -5.13
C ARG A 49 0.69 -9.89 -3.67
N GLN A 50 1.66 -10.47 -2.98
CA GLN A 50 1.50 -10.83 -1.56
C GLN A 50 1.28 -9.59 -0.69
N ALA A 51 1.95 -8.47 -0.97
CA ALA A 51 1.70 -7.20 -0.28
C ALA A 51 0.24 -6.73 -0.46
N VAL A 52 -0.27 -6.75 -1.70
CA VAL A 52 -1.66 -6.39 -1.98
C VAL A 52 -2.64 -7.36 -1.33
N ASP A 53 -2.37 -8.67 -1.37
CA ASP A 53 -3.21 -9.68 -0.73
C ASP A 53 -3.30 -9.45 0.79
N MET A 54 -2.19 -9.05 1.44
CA MET A 54 -2.16 -8.68 2.86
C MET A 54 -3.04 -7.45 3.15
N TRP A 55 -2.91 -6.38 2.35
CA TRP A 55 -3.75 -5.19 2.50
C TRP A 55 -5.22 -5.49 2.26
N VAL A 56 -5.55 -6.33 1.27
CA VAL A 56 -6.93 -6.75 0.98
C VAL A 56 -7.50 -7.62 2.11
N ALA A 57 -6.67 -8.44 2.75
CA ALA A 57 -7.09 -9.31 3.84
C ALA A 57 -7.60 -8.54 5.07
N GLU A 58 -7.26 -7.26 5.20
CA GLU A 58 -7.82 -6.36 6.22
C GLU A 58 -9.32 -6.07 6.02
N ARG A 59 -9.90 -6.41 4.87
CA ARG A 59 -11.35 -6.33 4.63
C ARG A 59 -12.16 -6.98 5.76
N ARG A 60 -11.63 -8.03 6.38
CA ARG A 60 -12.27 -8.73 7.51
C ARG A 60 -12.54 -7.82 8.71
N PHE A 61 -11.79 -6.71 8.83
CA PHE A 61 -11.90 -5.72 9.90
C PHE A 61 -12.65 -4.46 9.45
N TYR A 62 -13.07 -4.34 8.19
CA TYR A 62 -13.77 -3.15 7.71
C TYR A 62 -15.29 -3.34 7.79
N ASP A 63 -15.95 -2.46 8.55
CA ASP A 63 -17.40 -2.40 8.65
C ASP A 63 -17.95 -1.34 7.68
N TYR A 64 -18.68 -1.80 6.66
CA TYR A 64 -19.26 -0.93 5.64
C TYR A 64 -20.40 -0.06 6.15
N GLY A 65 -21.11 -0.50 7.20
CA GLY A 65 -22.24 0.24 7.75
C GLY A 65 -21.80 1.47 8.54
N SER A 66 -20.73 1.33 9.33
CA SER A 66 -20.14 2.43 10.09
C SER A 66 -18.96 3.11 9.40
N ASN A 67 -18.55 2.64 8.22
CA ASN A 67 -17.39 3.15 7.47
C ASN A 67 -16.12 3.23 8.36
N SER A 68 -15.87 2.19 9.14
CA SER A 68 -14.80 2.20 10.15
C SER A 68 -14.19 0.81 10.35
N CYS A 69 -12.97 0.77 10.91
CA CYS A 69 -12.35 -0.49 11.29
C CYS A 69 -12.96 -1.02 12.59
N ARG A 70 -13.23 -2.32 12.65
CA ARG A 70 -13.70 -3.04 13.84
C ARG A 70 -12.76 -4.22 14.13
N GLY A 71 -12.16 -4.20 15.32
CA GLY A 71 -11.34 -5.32 15.80
C GLY A 71 -9.99 -5.48 15.08
N GLY A 72 -9.50 -4.46 14.37
CA GLY A 72 -8.22 -4.50 13.68
C GLY A 72 -7.94 -3.25 12.84
N VAL A 73 -6.87 -3.31 12.05
CA VAL A 73 -6.50 -2.28 11.07
C VAL A 73 -7.22 -2.58 9.75
N CYS A 74 -7.70 -1.53 9.09
CA CYS A 74 -8.31 -1.61 7.77
C CYS A 74 -7.88 -0.47 6.83
N GLY A 75 -6.91 0.34 7.25
CA GLY A 75 -6.45 1.51 6.50
C GLY A 75 -5.81 1.15 5.16
N HIS A 76 -5.10 0.02 5.09
CA HIS A 76 -4.52 -0.41 3.82
C HIS A 76 -5.61 -0.90 2.88
N TYR A 77 -6.62 -1.63 3.40
CA TYR A 77 -7.78 -2.04 2.62
C TYR A 77 -8.55 -0.86 2.04
N THR A 78 -8.86 0.14 2.87
CA THR A 78 -9.61 1.32 2.41
C THR A 78 -8.83 2.11 1.37
N GLN A 79 -7.50 2.16 1.46
CA GLN A 79 -6.65 2.76 0.42
C GLN A 79 -6.66 1.95 -0.89
N VAL A 80 -6.64 0.61 -0.82
CA VAL A 80 -6.73 -0.25 -2.03
C VAL A 80 -8.05 -0.05 -2.78
N VAL A 81 -9.15 0.13 -2.05
CA VAL A 81 -10.50 0.31 -2.64
C VAL A 81 -10.95 1.77 -2.67
N TRP A 82 -10.03 2.72 -2.55
CA TRP A 82 -10.36 4.13 -2.45
C TRP A 82 -10.95 4.66 -3.77
N ARG A 83 -12.21 5.09 -3.74
CA ARG A 83 -12.95 5.44 -4.96
C ARG A 83 -12.30 6.55 -5.78
N ASN A 84 -11.63 7.49 -5.12
CA ASN A 84 -11.04 8.66 -5.77
C ASN A 84 -9.59 8.44 -6.24
N SER A 85 -9.00 7.28 -5.94
CA SER A 85 -7.70 6.90 -6.48
C SER A 85 -7.92 6.20 -7.83
N ASP A 86 -7.50 6.84 -8.92
CA ASP A 86 -7.64 6.33 -10.28
C ASP A 86 -6.29 5.93 -10.92
N ARG A 87 -5.18 6.25 -10.26
CA ARG A 87 -3.81 5.96 -10.69
C ARG A 87 -3.02 5.22 -9.62
N LEU A 88 -2.16 4.31 -10.05
CA LEU A 88 -1.32 3.48 -9.18
C LEU A 88 0.11 3.42 -9.72
N GLY A 89 1.08 3.52 -8.83
CA GLY A 89 2.47 3.17 -9.09
C GLY A 89 3.05 2.46 -7.89
N CYS A 90 3.82 1.40 -8.13
CA CYS A 90 4.41 0.58 -7.08
C CYS A 90 5.86 0.25 -7.42
N ALA A 91 6.67 0.04 -6.38
CA ALA A 91 8.02 -0.45 -6.51
C ALA A 91 8.32 -1.46 -5.41
N ARG A 92 9.28 -2.34 -5.68
CA ARG A 92 9.81 -3.28 -4.70
C ARG A 92 11.32 -3.20 -4.74
N VAL A 93 11.93 -3.06 -3.57
CA VAL A 93 13.37 -3.12 -3.39
C VAL A 93 13.71 -4.20 -2.38
N ARG A 94 14.88 -4.80 -2.54
CA ARG A 94 15.43 -5.68 -1.52
C ARG A 94 16.03 -4.82 -0.41
N CYS A 95 15.54 -5.04 0.81
CA CYS A 95 16.33 -4.83 2.01
C CYS A 95 17.44 -5.92 1.99
#